data_AF-Q71IX5-F1
#
_entry.id   AF-Q71IX5-F1
#
_cell.length_a   1.000
_cell.length_b   1.000
_cell.length_c   1.000
_cell.angle_alpha   90.00
_cell.angle_beta   90.00
_cell.angle_gamma   90.00
#
_symmetry.space_group_name_H-M   'P 1'
#
loop_
_entity.id
_entity.type
_entity.pdbx_description
1 polymer ?
#
loop_
_entity_poly.entity_id
_entity_poly.type
_entity_poly.pdbx_seq_one_letter_code
_entity_poly.pdbx_strand_id
1 'polypeptide(L)'
;LQPLKEELAKLGISGIDGIYYDLGVSSPQLDQAERGFSYRFDARLDMRMDQSQDFDAYQLVNQYDQKQLADVLYRYGDEKFSRQIARKIVERRRVKPIETTFELVEIIKEAIPAAARRS
;
A
#
# COMPACT_ATOMS: atom_id res chain seq x y z
N LEU A 1 -22.08 -1.30 -11.07
CA LEU A 1 -22.85 -0.48 -12.03
C LEU A 1 -24.25 -0.12 -11.55
N GLN A 2 -24.97 -1.02 -10.86
CA GLN A 2 -26.26 -0.67 -10.20
C GLN A 2 -26.18 0.59 -9.30
N PRO A 3 -25.12 0.76 -8.47
CA PRO A 3 -24.99 1.95 -7.63
C PRO A 3 -24.85 3.23 -8.45
N LEU A 4 -24.16 3.18 -9.59
CA LEU A 4 -23.93 4.35 -10.43
C LEU A 4 -25.24 4.87 -11.05
N LYS A 5 -26.12 3.98 -11.52
CA LYS A 5 -27.41 4.39 -12.10
C LYS A 5 -28.30 5.08 -11.07
N GLU A 6 -28.32 4.55 -9.85
CA GLU A 6 -29.09 5.12 -8.75
C GLU A 6 -28.54 6.50 -8.32
N GLU A 7 -27.22 6.65 -8.21
CA GLU A 7 -26.60 7.95 -7.91
C GLU A 7 -26.81 8.98 -9.02
N LEU A 8 -26.69 8.58 -10.30
CA LEU A 8 -26.99 9.47 -11.42
C LEU A 8 -28.45 9.92 -11.42
N ALA A 9 -29.39 9.01 -11.12
CA ALA A 9 -30.81 9.34 -11.04
C ALA A 9 -31.13 10.33 -9.90
N LYS A 10 -30.47 10.21 -8.74
CA LYS A 10 -30.58 11.19 -7.64
C LYS A 10 -30.13 12.59 -8.05
N LEU A 11 -29.16 12.68 -8.97
CA LEU A 11 -28.66 13.93 -9.55
C LEU A 11 -29.49 14.38 -10.77
N GLY A 12 -30.55 13.66 -11.15
CA GLY A 12 -31.38 13.95 -12.32
C GLY A 12 -30.72 13.63 -13.67
N ILE A 13 -29.64 12.86 -13.68
CA ILE A 13 -28.88 12.49 -14.88
C ILE A 13 -29.42 11.16 -15.42
N SER A 14 -30.00 11.19 -16.63
CA SER A 14 -30.63 10.03 -17.27
C SER A 14 -29.67 9.13 -18.07
N GLY A 15 -28.47 9.63 -18.38
CA GLY A 15 -27.45 8.90 -19.14
C GLY A 15 -26.13 9.65 -19.20
N ILE A 16 -25.08 8.95 -19.62
CA ILE A 16 -23.74 9.49 -19.87
C ILE A 16 -23.17 8.86 -21.15
N ASP A 17 -22.37 9.61 -21.90
CA ASP A 17 -21.79 9.14 -23.17
C ASP A 17 -20.52 8.30 -22.97
N GLY A 18 -19.88 8.41 -21.81
CA GLY A 18 -18.67 7.67 -21.50
C GLY A 18 -18.27 7.79 -20.03
N ILE A 19 -17.44 6.85 -19.60
CA ILE A 19 -16.77 6.91 -18.30
C ILE A 19 -15.28 6.76 -18.55
N TYR A 20 -14.49 7.64 -17.95
CA TYR A 20 -13.04 7.57 -17.94
C TYR A 20 -12.55 7.31 -16.52
N TYR A 21 -11.59 6.38 -16.39
CA TYR A 21 -10.96 6.06 -15.12
C TYR A 21 -9.45 6.22 -15.27
N ASP A 22 -8.88 7.18 -14.54
CA ASP A 22 -7.44 7.30 -14.36
C ASP A 22 -7.05 6.58 -13.06
N LEU A 23 -6.52 5.37 -13.20
CA LEU A 23 -6.21 4.50 -12.07
C LEU A 23 -4.74 4.67 -11.69
N GLY A 24 -4.50 5.11 -10.47
CA GLY A 24 -3.16 5.28 -9.94
C GLY A 24 -3.14 6.15 -8.69
N VAL A 25 -1.93 6.55 -8.31
CA VAL A 25 -1.70 7.58 -7.29
C VAL A 25 -1.52 8.93 -7.98
N SER A 26 -2.04 9.98 -7.36
CA SER A 26 -1.89 11.37 -7.82
C SER A 26 -0.59 11.99 -7.30
N SER A 27 -0.08 13.04 -7.96
CA SER A 27 1.15 13.74 -7.52
C SER A 27 1.09 14.21 -6.06
N PRO A 28 -0.02 14.81 -5.57
CA PRO A 28 -0.13 15.17 -4.16
C PRO A 28 0.08 13.98 -3.21
N GLN A 29 -0.34 12.76 -3.57
CA GLN A 29 -0.12 11.57 -2.73
C GLN A 29 1.35 11.14 -2.68
N LEU A 30 2.11 11.39 -3.75
CA LEU A 30 3.54 11.06 -3.84
C LEU A 30 4.45 12.16 -3.29
N ASP A 31 4.03 13.43 -3.40
CA ASP A 31 4.81 14.60 -3.01
C ASP A 31 4.62 14.99 -1.54
N GLN A 32 3.47 14.65 -0.95
CA GLN A 32 3.20 14.85 0.48
C GLN A 32 3.73 13.67 1.29
N ALA A 33 4.82 13.88 2.03
CA ALA A 33 5.48 12.83 2.81
C ALA A 33 4.51 12.13 3.77
N GLU A 34 3.67 12.88 4.47
CA GLU A 34 2.69 12.41 5.46
C GLU A 34 1.69 11.39 4.91
N ARG A 35 1.49 11.33 3.59
CA ARG A 35 0.62 10.35 2.95
C ARG A 35 1.23 8.95 2.92
N GLY A 36 2.56 8.84 3.11
CA GLY A 36 3.26 7.57 3.25
C GLY A 36 3.33 6.71 1.98
N PHE A 37 2.93 7.22 0.81
CA PHE A 37 3.03 6.50 -0.47
C PHE A 37 4.44 6.49 -1.06
N SER A 38 5.24 7.49 -0.69
CA SER A 38 6.58 7.68 -1.25
C SER A 38 7.64 7.12 -0.31
N TYR A 39 8.61 6.42 -0.89
CA TYR A 39 9.84 6.01 -0.20
C TYR A 39 10.95 7.07 -0.32
N ARG A 40 10.68 8.23 -0.92
CA ARG A 40 11.64 9.34 -1.05
C ARG A 40 11.78 10.15 0.24
N PHE A 41 10.75 10.11 1.07
CA PHE A 41 10.67 10.82 2.34
C PHE A 41 10.31 9.82 3.43
N ASP A 42 10.81 10.08 4.64
CA ASP A 42 10.42 9.27 5.80
C ASP A 42 9.09 9.79 6.35
N ALA A 43 8.14 8.88 6.54
CA ALA A 43 6.82 9.20 7.07
C ALA A 43 6.15 7.97 7.68
N ARG A 44 5.10 8.20 8.47
CA ARG A 44 4.26 7.12 9.00
C ARG A 44 3.69 6.27 7.85
N LEU A 45 3.60 4.96 8.07
CA LEU A 45 2.93 4.03 7.14
C LEU A 45 1.41 4.26 7.11
N ASP A 46 0.95 5.23 6.30
CA ASP A 46 -0.48 5.46 6.04
C ASP A 46 -0.92 4.74 4.75
N MET A 47 -0.55 5.27 3.57
CA MET A 47 -0.90 4.75 2.24
C MET A 47 -2.41 4.61 1.95
N ARG A 48 -3.31 5.21 2.76
CA ARG A 48 -4.73 5.26 2.42
C ARG A 48 -4.99 6.33 1.35
N MET A 49 -5.78 5.95 0.35
CA MET A 49 -6.32 6.90 -0.62
C MET A 49 -7.33 7.84 0.04
N ASP A 50 -8.21 7.26 0.87
CA ASP A 50 -9.22 7.92 1.68
C ASP A 50 -8.85 7.79 3.17
N GLN A 51 -8.47 8.90 3.79
CA GLN A 51 -8.02 8.93 5.18
C GLN A 51 -9.17 8.80 6.21
N SER A 52 -10.43 8.77 5.76
CA SER A 52 -11.56 8.45 6.63
C SER A 52 -11.68 6.97 6.98
N GLN A 53 -10.98 6.09 6.23
CA GLN A 53 -10.97 4.66 6.48
C GLN A 53 -10.06 4.30 7.65
N ASP A 54 -10.48 3.37 8.51
CA ASP A 54 -9.71 3.03 9.70
C ASP A 54 -8.46 2.17 9.43
N PHE A 55 -8.40 1.48 8.28
CA PHE A 55 -7.35 0.50 7.97
C PHE A 55 -6.22 1.08 7.11
N ASP A 56 -5.00 1.11 7.64
CA ASP A 56 -3.81 1.68 6.98
C ASP A 56 -2.65 0.68 6.82
N ALA A 57 -1.59 1.12 6.14
CA ALA A 57 -0.40 0.29 5.91
C ALA A 57 0.31 -0.09 7.21
N TYR A 58 0.31 0.78 8.23
CA TYR A 58 0.84 0.47 9.55
C TYR A 58 0.15 -0.75 10.15
N GLN A 59 -1.19 -0.79 10.13
CA GLN A 59 -1.95 -1.94 10.63
C GLN A 59 -1.70 -3.18 9.81
N LEU A 60 -1.69 -3.08 8.47
CA LEU A 60 -1.36 -4.21 7.60
C LEU A 60 0.00 -4.81 7.97
N VAL A 61 1.05 -3.98 8.00
CA VAL A 61 2.43 -4.41 8.25
C VAL A 61 2.61 -4.98 9.66
N ASN A 62 1.91 -4.43 10.65
CA ASN A 62 2.09 -4.84 12.05
C ASN A 62 1.12 -5.94 12.53
N GLN A 63 -0.03 -6.14 11.88
CA GLN A 63 -1.06 -7.06 12.36
C GLN A 63 -1.24 -8.32 11.49
N TYR A 64 -1.04 -8.24 10.17
CA TYR A 64 -1.20 -9.42 9.31
C TYR A 64 -0.20 -10.51 9.68
N ASP A 65 -0.61 -11.77 9.66
CA ASP A 65 0.32 -12.88 9.84
C ASP A 65 1.32 -12.98 8.67
N GLN A 66 2.35 -13.80 8.85
CA GLN A 66 3.41 -13.94 7.85
C GLN A 66 2.88 -14.41 6.48
N LYS A 67 1.87 -15.30 6.48
CA LYS A 67 1.30 -15.84 5.24
C LYS A 67 0.48 -14.76 4.54
N GLN A 68 -0.35 -14.02 5.26
CA GLN A 68 -1.12 -12.90 4.73
C GLN A 68 -0.21 -11.84 4.11
N LEU A 69 0.89 -11.47 4.79
CA LEU A 69 1.88 -10.54 4.24
C LEU A 69 2.52 -11.07 2.95
N ALA A 70 2.95 -12.34 2.95
CA ALA A 70 3.53 -12.95 1.75
C ALA A 70 2.53 -12.99 0.59
N ASP A 71 1.26 -13.32 0.87
CA ASP A 71 0.18 -13.39 -0.12
C ASP A 71 -0.10 -12.00 -0.73
N VAL A 72 -0.11 -10.94 0.08
CA VAL A 72 -0.26 -9.54 -0.39
C VAL A 72 0.89 -9.14 -1.30
N LEU A 73 2.13 -9.34 -0.86
CA LEU A 73 3.33 -8.96 -1.62
C LEU A 73 3.42 -9.73 -2.94
N TYR A 74 3.09 -11.02 -2.93
CA TYR A 74 3.10 -11.84 -4.14
C TYR A 74 1.98 -11.43 -5.10
N ARG A 75 0.74 -11.33 -4.62
CA ARG A 75 -0.44 -11.11 -5.48
C ARG A 75 -0.50 -9.70 -6.05
N TYR A 76 -0.18 -8.69 -5.25
CA TYR A 76 -0.34 -7.29 -5.64
C TYR A 76 0.97 -6.58 -5.97
N GLY A 77 2.11 -7.11 -5.51
CA GLY A 77 3.43 -6.55 -5.79
C GLY A 77 4.26 -7.32 -6.82
N ASP A 78 3.80 -8.49 -7.29
CA ASP A 78 4.57 -9.40 -8.15
C ASP A 78 5.98 -9.72 -7.58
N GLU A 79 6.08 -9.78 -6.24
CA GLU A 79 7.36 -9.86 -5.54
C GLU A 79 7.79 -11.32 -5.31
N LYS A 80 8.89 -11.71 -5.97
CA LYS A 80 9.47 -13.06 -5.91
C LYS A 80 10.02 -13.42 -4.53
N PHE A 81 10.50 -12.42 -3.78
CA PHE A 81 11.02 -12.57 -2.42
C PHE A 81 9.94 -12.37 -1.34
N SER A 82 8.66 -12.36 -1.71
CA SER A 82 7.50 -12.14 -0.83
C SER A 82 7.57 -12.89 0.50
N ARG A 83 7.87 -14.19 0.48
CA ARG A 83 8.01 -15.02 1.70
C ARG A 83 9.17 -14.58 2.60
N GLN A 84 10.29 -14.17 2.00
CA GLN A 84 11.49 -13.74 2.73
C GLN A 84 11.28 -12.35 3.36
N ILE A 85 10.68 -11.43 2.61
CA ILE A 85 10.30 -10.10 3.08
C ILE A 85 9.28 -10.20 4.22
N ALA A 86 8.20 -10.98 4.04
CA ALA A 86 7.17 -11.17 5.07
C ALA A 86 7.77 -11.75 6.36
N ARG A 87 8.68 -12.74 6.25
CA ARG A 87 9.40 -13.27 7.41
C ARG A 87 10.19 -12.18 8.13
N LYS A 88 10.94 -11.36 7.39
CA LYS A 88 11.75 -10.27 7.97
C LYS A 88 10.91 -9.19 8.63
N ILE A 89 9.76 -8.84 8.04
CA ILE A 89 8.77 -7.94 8.66
C ILE A 89 8.30 -8.50 10.01
N VAL A 90 7.87 -9.76 10.04
CA VAL A 90 7.40 -10.41 11.28
C VAL A 90 8.51 -10.52 12.33
N GLU A 91 9.74 -10.85 11.92
CA GLU A 91 10.90 -10.88 12.81
C GLU A 91 11.18 -9.48 13.40
N ARG A 92 11.16 -8.43 12.58
CA ARG A 92 11.48 -7.06 13.04
C ARG A 92 10.41 -6.49 13.96
N ARG A 93 9.13 -6.68 13.62
CA ARG A 93 8.02 -6.14 14.44
C ARG A 93 7.86 -6.80 15.81
N ARG A 94 8.47 -7.99 16.02
CA ARG A 94 8.57 -8.62 17.35
C ARG A 94 9.47 -7.83 18.31
N VAL A 95 10.37 -7.01 17.78
CA VAL A 95 11.29 -6.17 18.57
C VAL A 95 10.68 -4.80 18.81
N LYS A 96 10.24 -4.13 17.74
CA LYS A 96 9.58 -2.81 17.76
C LYS A 96 8.57 -2.74 16.61
N PRO A 97 7.36 -2.18 16.78
CA PRO A 97 6.48 -1.87 15.67
C PRO A 97 7.19 -1.13 14.54
N ILE A 98 6.82 -1.43 13.30
CA ILE A 98 7.34 -0.77 12.10
C ILE A 98 6.43 0.42 11.83
N GLU A 99 6.95 1.62 12.04
CA GLU A 99 6.19 2.87 12.06
C GLU A 99 6.32 3.65 10.76
N THR A 100 7.51 3.60 10.14
CA THR A 100 7.84 4.51 9.03
C THR A 100 8.17 3.82 7.71
N THR A 101 8.08 4.59 6.63
CA THR A 101 8.45 4.18 5.27
C THR A 101 9.92 3.79 5.20
N PHE A 102 10.85 4.51 5.83
CA PHE A 102 12.26 4.14 5.81
C PHE A 102 12.54 2.87 6.59
N GLU A 103 11.91 2.67 7.76
CA GLU A 103 12.03 1.41 8.50
C GLU A 103 11.60 0.21 7.62
N LEU A 104 10.47 0.32 6.93
CA LEU A 104 10.00 -0.72 6.02
C LEU A 104 10.95 -0.95 4.85
N VAL A 105 11.47 0.12 4.23
CA VAL A 105 12.45 0.04 3.14
C VAL A 105 13.71 -0.70 3.56
N GLU A 106 14.26 -0.40 4.74
CA GLU A 106 15.46 -1.08 5.24
C GLU A 106 15.22 -2.57 5.49
N ILE A 107 14.06 -2.93 6.04
CA ILE A 107 13.67 -4.35 6.23
C ILE A 107 13.60 -5.07 4.88
N ILE A 108 12.99 -4.46 3.87
CA ILE A 108 12.88 -5.05 2.52
C ILE A 108 14.27 -5.21 1.90
N LYS A 109 15.13 -4.18 2.00
CA LYS A 109 16.51 -4.26 1.52
C LYS A 109 17.24 -5.42 2.17
N GLU A 110 17.22 -5.53 3.49
CA GLU A 110 17.87 -6.63 4.21
C GLU A 110 17.32 -8.02 3.81
N ALA A 111 16.02 -8.10 3.51
CA ALA A 111 15.38 -9.33 3.09
C ALA A 111 15.83 -9.80 1.71
N ILE A 112 16.14 -8.90 0.78
CA ILE A 112 16.49 -9.26 -0.60
C ILE A 112 18.00 -9.49 -0.73
N PRO A 113 18.49 -10.55 -1.40
CA PRO A 113 19.92 -10.75 -1.63
C PRO A 113 20.55 -9.59 -2.40
N ALA A 114 21.78 -9.19 -2.04
CA ALA A 114 22.46 -8.04 -2.66
C ALA A 114 22.61 -8.14 -4.20
N ALA A 115 22.67 -9.36 -4.74
CA ALA A 115 22.70 -9.59 -6.18
C ALA A 115 21.38 -9.17 -6.89
N ALA A 116 20.24 -9.27 -6.20
CA ALA A 116 18.92 -8.93 -6.71
C ALA A 116 18.49 -7.48 -6.42
N ARG A 117 19.27 -6.71 -5.65
CA ARG A 117 18.95 -5.30 -5.31
C ARG A 117 19.31 -4.27 -6.40
N ARG A 118 19.98 -4.69 -7.48
CA ARG A 118 20.56 -3.79 -8.51
C ARG A 118 19.77 -3.71 -9.81
N SER A 119 18.62 -4.39 -9.88
CA SER A 119 17.72 -4.39 -11.04
C SER A 119 16.67 -3.29 -10.93
#